data_AF-A0A955YYH6-F1
#
_entry.id   AF-A0A955YYH6-F1
#
_cell.length_a   1.000
_cell.length_b   1.000
_cell.length_c   1.000
_cell.angle_alpha   90.00
_cell.angle_beta   90.00
_cell.angle_gamma   90.00
#
_symmetry.space_group_name_H-M   'P 1'
#
loop_
_entity.id
_entity.type
_entity.pdbx_description
1 polymer ?
#
loop_
_entity_poly.entity_id
_entity_poly.type
_entity_poly.pdbx_seq_one_letter_code
_entity_poly.pdbx_strand_id
1 'polypeptide(L)'
;MDRALDTRLLRFRSDPSAEDPSALARELMRAGRGPEAMEVAGEGLRSNPRNAVLLVVLGKVLLDSGDLVRAQAALLEAAKGAHPPPDAFRYLGEVLLHRGDHDRAAKVLARARALAPDDPQIRELHGRATKRTRSAEVSAPPRAEVPGALPKGMSPPSDGGRTSPSTAPALLSGRPHKPTVMGMSAAPPPASSGPLKLKSHSGSDHPAAP
;
A
#
# COMPACT_ATOMS: atom_id res chain seq x y z
N MET A 1 26.59 -19.39 -14.84
CA MET A 1 26.66 -18.04 -14.25
C MET A 1 26.07 -17.06 -15.24
N ASP A 2 25.08 -16.28 -14.81
CA ASP A 2 24.24 -15.47 -15.69
C ASP A 2 24.88 -14.09 -15.93
N ARG A 3 25.87 -14.05 -16.83
CA ARG A 3 26.70 -12.86 -17.10
C ARG A 3 25.88 -11.60 -17.44
N ALA A 4 24.69 -11.76 -18.00
CA ALA A 4 23.82 -10.65 -18.35
C ALA A 4 23.27 -9.94 -17.09
N LEU A 5 22.83 -10.71 -16.09
CA LEU A 5 22.36 -10.16 -14.81
C LEU A 5 23.50 -9.51 -14.03
N ASP A 6 24.69 -10.09 -14.06
CA ASP A 6 25.86 -9.51 -13.38
C ASP A 6 26.25 -8.15 -13.98
N THR A 7 26.22 -8.04 -15.30
CA THR A 7 26.52 -6.78 -16.00
C THR A 7 25.47 -5.71 -15.67
N ARG A 8 24.18 -6.06 -15.69
CA ARG A 8 23.08 -5.14 -15.33
C ARG A 8 23.16 -4.71 -13.86
N LEU A 9 23.45 -5.63 -12.95
CA LEU A 9 23.62 -5.32 -11.54
C LEU A 9 24.81 -4.38 -11.31
N LEU A 10 25.95 -4.61 -11.97
CA LEU A 10 27.11 -3.72 -11.86
C LEU A 10 26.77 -2.31 -12.37
N ARG A 11 26.07 -2.21 -13.50
CA ARG A 11 25.61 -0.92 -14.03
C ARG A 11 24.68 -0.22 -13.04
N PHE A 12 23.72 -0.94 -12.48
CA PHE A 12 22.77 -0.41 -11.51
C PHE A 12 23.46 0.08 -10.23
N ARG A 13 24.48 -0.63 -9.74
CA ARG A 13 25.25 -0.20 -8.56
C ARG A 13 26.02 1.09 -8.80
N SER A 14 26.54 1.29 -10.01
CA SER A 14 27.25 2.52 -10.39
C SER A 14 26.28 3.68 -10.64
N ASP A 15 25.15 3.40 -11.26
CA ASP A 15 24.09 4.36 -11.54
C ASP A 15 22.70 3.71 -11.34
N PRO A 16 22.08 3.93 -10.17
CA PRO A 16 20.74 3.41 -9.87
C PRO A 16 19.62 3.92 -10.78
N SER A 17 19.88 4.99 -11.55
CA SER A 17 18.93 5.54 -12.52
C SER A 17 19.08 4.95 -13.93
N ALA A 18 20.14 4.18 -14.19
CA ALA A 18 20.45 3.63 -15.50
C ALA A 18 19.42 2.59 -16.00
N GLU A 19 18.63 2.03 -15.11
CA GLU A 19 17.62 1.02 -15.43
C GLU A 19 16.45 1.05 -14.46
N ASP A 20 15.28 0.58 -14.89
CA ASP A 20 14.15 0.37 -14.00
C ASP A 20 14.49 -0.68 -12.92
N PRO A 21 14.55 -0.29 -11.63
CA PRO A 21 14.84 -1.23 -10.54
C PRO A 21 13.81 -2.35 -10.45
N SER A 22 12.56 -2.10 -10.89
CA SER A 22 11.48 -3.08 -10.76
C SER A 22 11.63 -4.28 -11.69
N ALA A 23 12.12 -4.05 -12.92
CA ALA A 23 12.48 -5.11 -13.85
C ALA A 23 13.65 -5.95 -13.32
N LEU A 24 14.76 -5.30 -12.95
CA LEU A 24 15.98 -5.98 -12.50
C LEU A 24 15.76 -6.77 -11.21
N ALA A 25 15.10 -6.20 -10.20
CA ALA A 25 14.84 -6.88 -8.93
C ALA A 25 13.98 -8.14 -9.11
N ARG A 26 12.99 -8.09 -10.00
CA ARG A 26 12.12 -9.23 -10.31
C ARG A 26 12.85 -10.34 -11.04
N GLU A 27 13.76 -10.00 -11.95
CA GLU A 27 14.61 -11.00 -12.61
C GLU A 27 15.58 -11.66 -11.62
N LEU A 28 16.25 -10.87 -10.75
CA LEU A 28 17.12 -11.40 -9.70
C LEU A 28 16.37 -12.32 -8.74
N MET A 29 15.15 -11.95 -8.35
CA MET A 29 14.28 -12.79 -7.52
C MET A 29 13.96 -14.13 -8.21
N ARG A 30 13.60 -14.11 -9.50
CA ARG A 30 13.33 -15.34 -10.27
C ARG A 30 14.57 -16.22 -10.45
N ALA A 31 15.74 -15.60 -10.52
CA ALA A 31 17.03 -16.28 -10.58
C ALA A 31 17.47 -16.87 -9.22
N GLY A 32 16.69 -16.72 -8.15
CA GLY A 32 17.05 -17.16 -6.80
C GLY A 32 18.12 -16.30 -6.11
N ARG A 33 18.48 -15.16 -6.71
CA ARG A 33 19.47 -14.20 -6.20
C ARG A 33 18.80 -13.23 -5.23
N GLY A 34 18.26 -13.79 -4.14
CA GLY A 34 17.53 -13.05 -3.13
C GLY A 34 18.27 -11.83 -2.57
N PRO A 35 19.54 -11.97 -2.12
CA PRO A 35 20.30 -10.85 -1.56
C PRO A 35 20.42 -9.66 -2.53
N GLU A 36 20.75 -9.93 -3.79
CA GLU A 36 20.87 -8.88 -4.81
C GLU A 36 19.51 -8.30 -5.20
N ALA A 37 18.45 -9.13 -5.25
CA ALA A 37 17.09 -8.64 -5.47
C ALA A 37 16.63 -7.68 -4.36
N MET A 38 16.98 -7.96 -3.10
CA MET A 38 16.69 -7.07 -1.98
C MET A 38 17.46 -5.75 -2.06
N GLU A 39 18.73 -5.78 -2.49
CA GLU A 39 19.55 -4.59 -2.69
C GLU A 39 18.92 -3.66 -3.73
N VAL A 40 18.62 -4.20 -4.92
CA VAL A 40 18.01 -3.44 -6.03
C VAL A 40 16.62 -2.94 -5.64
N ALA A 41 15.80 -3.78 -4.98
CA ALA A 41 14.48 -3.37 -4.54
C ALA A 41 14.54 -2.27 -3.46
N GLY A 42 15.46 -2.38 -2.52
CA GLY A 42 15.68 -1.37 -1.49
C GLY A 42 16.07 -0.03 -2.09
N GLU A 43 16.98 -0.01 -3.06
CA GLU A 43 17.37 1.23 -3.75
C GLU A 43 16.20 1.83 -4.55
N GLY A 44 15.50 1.02 -5.35
CA GLY A 44 14.35 1.52 -6.10
C GLY A 44 13.23 2.09 -5.22
N LEU A 45 13.04 1.53 -4.02
CA LEU A 45 12.08 2.04 -3.04
C LEU A 45 12.52 3.35 -2.38
N ARG A 46 13.82 3.71 -2.37
CA ARG A 46 14.25 5.04 -1.92
C ARG A 46 13.73 6.13 -2.86
N SER A 47 13.72 5.86 -4.16
CA SER A 47 13.21 6.77 -5.18
C SER A 47 11.69 6.75 -5.30
N ASN A 48 11.07 5.57 -5.22
CA ASN A 48 9.61 5.41 -5.25
C ASN A 48 9.14 4.46 -4.13
N PRO A 49 8.86 4.99 -2.92
CA PRO A 49 8.50 4.18 -1.75
C PRO A 49 7.21 3.38 -1.89
N ARG A 50 6.34 3.74 -2.85
CA ARG A 50 5.04 3.08 -3.07
C ARG A 50 5.03 2.18 -4.30
N ASN A 51 6.18 1.84 -4.85
CA ASN A 51 6.27 0.94 -5.98
C ASN A 51 5.85 -0.48 -5.55
N ALA A 52 4.63 -0.88 -5.93
CA ALA A 52 4.04 -2.16 -5.53
C ALA A 52 4.84 -3.37 -6.04
N VAL A 53 5.49 -3.27 -7.21
CA VAL A 53 6.31 -4.36 -7.76
C VAL A 53 7.54 -4.59 -6.89
N LEU A 54 8.24 -3.53 -6.50
CA LEU A 54 9.41 -3.62 -5.64
C LEU A 54 9.07 -4.12 -4.23
N LEU A 55 7.93 -3.66 -3.69
CA LEU A 55 7.42 -4.15 -2.40
C LEU A 55 7.06 -5.64 -2.46
N VAL A 56 6.52 -6.12 -3.57
CA VAL A 56 6.27 -7.57 -3.80
C VAL A 56 7.57 -8.36 -3.87
N VAL A 57 8.57 -7.87 -4.61
CA VAL A 57 9.88 -8.53 -4.69
C VAL A 57 10.52 -8.63 -3.30
N LEU A 58 10.55 -7.53 -2.57
CA LEU A 58 11.08 -7.50 -1.21
C LEU A 58 10.30 -8.46 -0.31
N GLY A 59 8.97 -8.45 -0.37
CA GLY A 59 8.10 -9.33 0.38
C GLY A 59 8.34 -10.81 0.11
N LYS A 60 8.51 -11.19 -1.16
CA LYS A 60 8.79 -12.57 -1.56
C LYS A 60 10.16 -13.03 -1.07
N VAL A 61 11.21 -12.24 -1.28
CA VAL A 61 12.56 -12.62 -0.82
C VAL A 61 12.62 -12.72 0.72
N LEU A 62 11.91 -11.84 1.43
CA LEU A 62 11.80 -11.91 2.89
C LEU A 62 11.04 -13.16 3.35
N LEU A 63 9.99 -13.56 2.63
CA LEU A 63 9.29 -14.82 2.88
C LEU A 63 10.23 -16.02 2.69
N ASP A 64 10.98 -16.04 1.59
CA ASP A 64 11.90 -17.14 1.27
C ASP A 64 13.07 -17.23 2.27
N SER A 65 13.47 -16.10 2.88
CA SER A 65 14.46 -16.05 3.97
C SER A 65 13.89 -16.30 5.37
N GLY A 66 12.57 -16.46 5.49
CA GLY A 66 11.88 -16.75 6.76
C GLY A 66 11.57 -15.52 7.62
N ASP A 67 11.87 -14.30 7.17
CA ASP A 67 11.49 -13.07 7.86
C ASP A 67 10.02 -12.72 7.56
N LEU A 68 9.12 -13.49 8.18
CA LEU A 68 7.68 -13.38 7.97
C LEU A 68 7.13 -12.01 8.41
N VAL A 69 7.79 -11.34 9.37
CA VAL A 69 7.33 -10.05 9.91
C VAL A 69 7.56 -8.95 8.87
N ARG A 70 8.79 -8.84 8.34
CA ARG A 70 9.10 -7.84 7.33
C ARG A 70 8.43 -8.18 5.99
N ALA A 71 8.32 -9.47 5.65
CA ALA A 71 7.59 -9.91 4.47
C ALA A 71 6.13 -9.43 4.51
N GLN A 72 5.44 -9.66 5.62
CA GLN A 72 4.06 -9.20 5.80
C GLN A 72 3.93 -7.69 5.66
N ALA A 73 4.83 -6.91 6.28
CA ALA A 73 4.80 -5.46 6.21
C ALA A 73 4.96 -4.95 4.77
N ALA A 74 5.96 -5.45 4.03
CA ALA A 74 6.20 -5.06 2.64
C ALA A 74 5.00 -5.40 1.73
N LEU A 75 4.43 -6.60 1.88
CA LEU A 75 3.30 -7.06 1.08
C LEU A 75 2.00 -6.32 1.41
N LEU A 76 1.80 -5.91 2.67
CA LEU A 76 0.67 -5.06 3.05
C LEU A 76 0.78 -3.68 2.39
N GLU A 77 1.97 -3.08 2.36
CA GLU A 77 2.16 -1.81 1.64
C GLU A 77 1.94 -1.98 0.13
N ALA A 78 2.40 -3.09 -0.47
CA ALA A 78 2.13 -3.39 -1.87
C ALA A 78 0.61 -3.49 -2.16
N ALA A 79 -0.13 -4.13 -1.26
CA ALA A 79 -1.57 -4.34 -1.37
C ALA A 79 -2.40 -3.05 -1.18
N LYS A 80 -1.82 -1.99 -0.58
CA LYS A 80 -2.46 -0.67 -0.42
C LYS A 80 -2.32 0.23 -1.66
N GLY A 81 -1.49 -0.16 -2.63
CA GLY A 81 -1.32 0.59 -3.87
C GLY A 81 -2.63 0.78 -4.65
N ALA A 82 -2.69 1.79 -5.51
CA ALA A 82 -3.88 2.08 -6.33
C ALA A 82 -4.24 0.90 -7.27
N HIS A 83 -3.21 0.23 -7.80
CA HIS A 83 -3.33 -0.97 -8.62
C HIS A 83 -2.43 -2.07 -8.02
N PRO A 84 -2.91 -2.77 -6.99
CA PRO A 84 -2.10 -3.77 -6.31
C PRO A 84 -1.95 -5.01 -7.21
N PRO A 85 -0.72 -5.52 -7.41
CA PRO A 85 -0.52 -6.73 -8.18
C PRO A 85 -1.16 -7.94 -7.46
N PRO A 86 -1.73 -8.91 -8.19
CA PRO A 86 -2.32 -10.12 -7.58
C PRO A 86 -1.31 -10.87 -6.70
N ASP A 87 -0.04 -10.86 -7.09
CA ASP A 87 1.08 -11.44 -6.34
C ASP A 87 1.21 -10.87 -4.92
N ALA A 88 0.87 -9.60 -4.69
CA ALA A 88 0.91 -9.02 -3.34
C ALA A 88 -0.03 -9.75 -2.39
N PHE A 89 -1.27 -10.02 -2.82
CA PHE A 89 -2.24 -10.76 -2.02
C PHE A 89 -1.89 -12.24 -1.92
N ARG A 90 -1.36 -12.84 -3.00
CA ARG A 90 -0.94 -14.24 -3.01
C ARG A 90 0.16 -14.48 -1.96
N TYR A 91 1.25 -13.73 -2.03
CA TYR A 91 2.35 -13.87 -1.07
C TYR A 91 1.95 -13.45 0.34
N LEU A 92 1.09 -12.43 0.50
CA LEU A 92 0.59 -12.04 1.83
C LEU A 92 -0.20 -13.19 2.47
N GLY A 93 -1.04 -13.87 1.68
CA GLY A 93 -1.74 -15.06 2.11
C GLY A 93 -0.80 -16.20 2.51
N GLU A 94 0.25 -16.43 1.73
CA GLU A 94 1.30 -17.41 2.03
C GLU A 94 2.02 -17.09 3.36
N VAL A 95 2.45 -15.84 3.56
CA VAL A 95 3.05 -15.39 4.83
C VAL A 95 2.11 -15.63 6.00
N LEU A 96 0.82 -15.31 5.87
CA LEU A 96 -0.17 -15.55 6.92
C LEU A 96 -0.37 -17.04 7.22
N LEU A 97 -0.30 -17.91 6.20
CA LEU A 97 -0.32 -19.36 6.40
C LEU A 97 0.91 -19.84 7.19
N HIS A 98 2.10 -19.32 6.89
CA HIS A 98 3.32 -19.64 7.63
C HIS A 98 3.27 -19.16 9.09
N ARG A 99 2.56 -18.05 9.36
CA ARG A 99 2.32 -17.55 10.72
C ARG A 99 1.21 -18.30 11.47
N GLY A 100 0.42 -19.15 10.80
CA GLY A 100 -0.71 -19.87 11.37
C GLY A 100 -2.04 -19.09 11.37
N ASP A 101 -2.07 -17.89 10.79
CA ASP A 101 -3.26 -17.03 10.71
C ASP A 101 -4.20 -17.46 9.55
N HIS A 102 -4.71 -18.69 9.63
CA HIS A 102 -5.48 -19.31 8.54
C HIS A 102 -6.74 -18.53 8.14
N ASP A 103 -7.46 -17.95 9.11
CA ASP A 103 -8.65 -17.11 8.86
C ASP A 103 -8.34 -15.87 8.02
N ARG A 104 -7.25 -15.17 8.36
CA ARG A 104 -6.83 -13.97 7.63
C ARG A 104 -6.28 -14.36 6.26
N ALA A 105 -5.51 -15.45 6.19
CA ALA A 105 -5.00 -15.98 4.94
C ALA A 105 -6.12 -16.29 3.95
N ALA A 106 -7.20 -16.95 4.40
CA ALA A 106 -8.35 -17.26 3.54
C ALA A 106 -8.99 -15.99 2.94
N LYS A 107 -9.20 -14.95 3.76
CA LYS A 107 -9.77 -13.67 3.31
C LYS A 107 -8.88 -12.95 2.30
N VAL A 108 -7.57 -12.94 2.54
CA VAL A 108 -6.59 -12.31 1.64
C VAL A 108 -6.50 -13.07 0.31
N LEU A 109 -6.42 -14.40 0.36
CA LEU A 109 -6.35 -15.26 -0.82
C LEU A 109 -7.63 -15.24 -1.64
N ALA A 110 -8.79 -15.01 -1.02
CA ALA A 110 -10.05 -14.79 -1.73
C ALA A 110 -9.99 -13.53 -2.61
N ARG A 111 -9.36 -12.45 -2.12
CA ARG A 111 -9.12 -11.24 -2.93
C ARG A 111 -8.13 -11.51 -4.06
N ALA A 112 -7.04 -12.24 -3.77
CA ALA A 112 -6.08 -12.64 -4.79
C ALA A 112 -6.75 -13.42 -5.94
N ARG A 113 -7.66 -14.35 -5.60
CA ARG A 113 -8.43 -15.15 -6.56
C ARG A 113 -9.43 -14.33 -7.37
N ALA A 114 -10.00 -13.27 -6.79
CA ALA A 114 -10.88 -12.36 -7.53
C ALA A 114 -10.11 -11.58 -8.61
N LEU A 115 -8.83 -11.28 -8.37
CA LEU A 115 -7.97 -10.57 -9.32
C LEU A 115 -7.32 -11.52 -10.36
N ALA A 116 -7.00 -12.74 -9.95
CA ALA A 116 -6.39 -13.77 -10.79
C ALA A 116 -7.06 -15.14 -10.54
N PRO A 117 -8.24 -15.41 -11.15
CA PRO A 117 -8.99 -16.64 -10.90
C PRO A 117 -8.32 -17.91 -11.45
N ASP A 118 -7.46 -17.74 -12.46
CA ASP A 118 -6.81 -18.84 -13.18
C ASP A 118 -5.48 -19.27 -12.54
N ASP A 119 -4.98 -18.54 -11.55
CA ASP A 119 -3.72 -18.87 -10.89
C ASP A 119 -3.88 -20.13 -10.00
N PRO A 120 -3.20 -21.25 -10.34
CA PRO A 120 -3.31 -22.49 -9.59
C PRO A 120 -2.71 -22.38 -8.18
N GLN A 121 -1.68 -21.55 -7.97
CA GLN A 121 -1.05 -21.38 -6.66
C GLN A 121 -1.99 -20.66 -5.70
N ILE A 122 -2.71 -19.62 -6.17
CA ILE A 122 -3.73 -18.94 -5.35
C ILE A 122 -4.82 -19.93 -4.93
N ARG A 123 -5.28 -20.76 -5.87
CA ARG A 123 -6.31 -21.78 -5.61
C ARG A 123 -5.85 -22.79 -4.55
N GLU A 124 -4.62 -23.27 -4.66
CA GLU A 124 -4.03 -24.21 -3.72
C GLU A 124 -3.90 -23.60 -2.31
N LEU A 125 -3.29 -22.41 -2.21
CA LEU A 125 -3.10 -21.70 -0.94
C LEU A 125 -4.44 -21.40 -0.27
N HIS A 126 -5.44 -20.96 -1.02
CA HIS A 126 -6.78 -20.69 -0.49
C HIS A 126 -7.44 -21.98 0.03
N GLY A 127 -7.29 -23.09 -0.69
CA GLY A 127 -7.75 -24.41 -0.26
C GLY A 127 -7.08 -24.84 1.06
N ARG A 128 -5.78 -24.64 1.21
CA ARG A 128 -5.03 -24.92 2.44
C ARG A 128 -5.53 -24.07 3.62
N ALA A 129 -5.74 -22.77 3.41
CA ALA A 129 -6.24 -21.85 4.42
C ALA A 129 -7.62 -22.28 4.94
N THR A 130 -8.56 -22.49 4.02
CA THR A 130 -9.96 -22.82 4.34
C THR A 130 -10.13 -24.19 5.00
N LYS A 131 -9.36 -25.21 4.60
CA LYS A 131 -9.38 -26.52 5.25
C LYS A 131 -9.01 -26.41 6.73
N ARG A 132 -7.97 -25.63 7.06
CA ARG A 132 -7.49 -25.52 8.43
C ARG A 132 -8.41 -24.68 9.32
N THR A 133 -8.99 -23.61 8.78
CA THR A 133 -10.04 -22.84 9.46
C THR A 133 -11.27 -23.72 9.74
N ARG A 134 -11.74 -24.48 8.75
CA ARG A 134 -12.89 -25.40 8.93
C ARG A 134 -12.60 -26.50 9.95
N SER A 135 -11.40 -27.09 9.95
CA SER A 135 -11.02 -28.08 10.97
C SER A 135 -10.96 -27.49 12.38
N ALA A 136 -10.57 -26.21 12.52
CA ALA A 136 -10.59 -25.51 13.81
C ALA A 136 -12.03 -25.21 14.27
N GLU A 137 -12.93 -24.82 13.36
CA GLU A 137 -14.36 -24.62 13.68
C GLU A 137 -15.07 -25.93 14.06
N VAL A 138 -14.78 -27.04 13.38
CA VAL A 138 -15.39 -28.36 13.68
C VAL A 138 -14.87 -28.95 15.00
N SER A 139 -13.68 -28.55 15.45
CA SER A 139 -13.12 -28.97 16.75
C SER A 139 -13.55 -28.07 17.92
N ALA A 140 -14.11 -26.89 17.65
CA ALA A 140 -14.77 -26.09 18.66
C ALA A 140 -16.22 -26.57 18.77
N PRO A 141 -16.80 -26.71 19.99
CA PRO A 141 -18.24 -26.87 20.09
C PRO A 141 -18.89 -25.70 19.34
N PRO A 142 -20.04 -25.91 18.66
CA PRO A 142 -20.69 -24.85 17.90
C PRO A 142 -20.81 -23.64 18.84
N ARG A 143 -20.15 -22.53 18.49
CA ARG A 143 -20.43 -21.25 19.13
C ARG A 143 -21.91 -21.07 18.92
N ALA A 144 -22.67 -21.19 20.01
CA ALA A 144 -24.11 -21.07 19.99
C ALA A 144 -24.45 -19.78 19.23
N GLU A 145 -24.88 -19.95 17.98
CA GLU A 145 -25.71 -18.97 17.33
C GLU A 145 -26.93 -18.91 18.24
N VAL A 146 -26.98 -17.89 19.09
CA VAL A 146 -28.17 -17.54 19.84
C VAL A 146 -29.26 -17.33 18.79
N PRO A 147 -30.30 -18.17 18.73
CA PRO A 147 -31.42 -17.94 17.83
C PRO A 147 -32.23 -16.81 18.47
N GLY A 148 -31.86 -15.57 18.14
CA GLY A 148 -32.65 -14.38 18.40
C GLY A 148 -33.83 -14.32 17.45
N ALA A 149 -34.73 -15.30 17.57
CA ALA A 149 -36.09 -15.20 17.08
C ALA A 149 -36.80 -14.13 17.93
N LEU A 150 -37.11 -12.99 17.33
CA LEU A 150 -38.17 -12.12 17.83
C LEU A 150 -39.28 -12.08 16.77
N PRO A 151 -40.51 -12.49 17.12
CA PRO A 151 -41.64 -12.55 16.19
C PRO A 151 -42.20 -11.15 15.87
N LYS A 152 -42.85 -11.05 14.70
CA LYS A 152 -43.66 -9.91 14.25
C LYS A 152 -45.04 -9.89 14.95
N GLY A 153 -45.60 -8.68 15.15
CA GLY A 153 -46.92 -8.40 15.76
C GLY A 153 -46.76 -8.13 17.25
N MET A 154 -47.34 -7.13 17.90
CA MET A 154 -48.74 -6.67 17.88
C MET A 154 -48.81 -5.15 18.19
N SER A 155 -49.79 -4.47 17.59
CA SER A 155 -50.20 -3.10 17.89
C SER A 155 -50.89 -2.97 19.26
N PRO A 156 -50.88 -1.78 19.88
CA PRO A 156 -51.96 -1.36 20.78
C PRO A 156 -52.65 -0.05 20.29
N PRO A 157 -53.80 0.31 20.88
CA PRO A 157 -54.94 0.89 20.17
C PRO A 157 -54.93 2.41 20.08
N SER A 158 -55.69 2.89 19.09
CA SER A 158 -56.24 4.23 19.01
C SER A 158 -57.06 4.57 20.25
N ASP A 159 -56.79 5.72 20.86
CA ASP A 159 -57.82 6.47 21.57
C ASP A 159 -57.68 7.97 21.30
N GLY A 160 -58.81 8.62 21.06
CA GLY A 160 -58.91 9.98 20.56
C GLY A 160 -59.47 10.97 21.58
N GLY A 161 -59.31 12.26 21.27
CA GLY A 161 -59.99 13.38 21.95
C GLY A 161 -58.99 14.44 22.45
N ARG A 162 -58.68 15.49 21.66
CA ARG A 162 -59.27 16.87 21.73
C ARG A 162 -59.02 17.53 23.10
N THR A 163 -58.37 18.68 23.23
CA THR A 163 -58.69 20.00 22.61
C THR A 163 -57.48 20.96 22.59
N SER A 164 -57.45 21.84 21.58
CA SER A 164 -56.55 23.02 21.41
C SER A 164 -57.09 24.25 22.20
N PRO A 165 -56.63 25.50 21.97
CA PRO A 165 -55.28 26.07 21.74
C PRO A 165 -54.98 27.26 22.70
N SER A 166 -53.73 27.75 22.77
CA SER A 166 -53.48 29.11 23.27
C SER A 166 -52.24 29.75 22.63
N THR A 167 -52.52 30.60 21.64
CA THR A 167 -52.05 31.98 21.49
C THR A 167 -50.54 32.26 21.61
N ALA A 168 -49.93 32.52 20.45
CA ALA A 168 -48.72 33.35 20.27
C ALA A 168 -49.05 34.84 20.58
N PRO A 169 -48.09 35.80 20.71
CA PRO A 169 -47.24 36.16 19.57
C PRO A 169 -45.83 36.74 19.86
N ALA A 170 -45.06 36.82 18.77
CA ALA A 170 -44.23 37.95 18.31
C ALA A 170 -42.86 38.31 18.95
N LEU A 171 -41.86 38.22 18.05
CA LEU A 171 -40.79 39.20 17.73
C LEU A 171 -39.64 39.41 18.73
N LEU A 172 -38.40 39.16 18.29
CA LEU A 172 -37.46 40.22 17.87
C LEU A 172 -36.03 39.67 17.63
N SER A 173 -35.56 39.88 16.39
CA SER A 173 -34.18 40.23 15.96
C SER A 173 -32.98 39.88 16.86
N GLY A 174 -32.05 39.06 16.35
CA GLY A 174 -30.74 38.83 16.96
C GLY A 174 -29.74 38.14 16.03
N ARG A 175 -28.90 38.95 15.38
CA ARG A 175 -27.85 38.67 14.37
C ARG A 175 -26.94 37.44 14.58
N PRO A 176 -26.33 36.92 13.49
CA PRO A 176 -25.27 35.91 13.57
C PRO A 176 -23.92 36.53 13.94
N HIS A 177 -23.23 35.94 14.92
CA HIS A 177 -21.85 36.28 15.24
C HIS A 177 -20.89 35.33 14.51
N LYS A 178 -20.18 35.83 13.51
CA LYS A 178 -18.91 35.26 13.05
C LYS A 178 -17.80 35.80 13.97
N PRO A 179 -16.85 34.99 14.44
CA PRO A 179 -15.61 35.54 14.94
C PRO A 179 -14.73 35.97 13.76
N THR A 180 -14.42 37.26 13.79
CA THR A 180 -13.57 38.03 12.88
C THR A 180 -12.12 37.56 12.90
N VAL A 181 -11.56 37.58 11.69
CA VAL A 181 -10.15 37.57 11.32
C VAL A 181 -9.44 38.80 11.91
N MET A 182 -8.34 38.63 12.64
CA MET A 182 -7.37 39.72 12.85
C MET A 182 -5.99 39.15 13.14
N GLY A 183 -5.03 39.49 12.29
CA GLY A 183 -3.65 39.02 12.39
C GLY A 183 -2.89 39.22 11.08
N MET A 184 -2.96 40.44 10.54
CA MET A 184 -2.08 40.90 9.47
C MET A 184 -0.63 40.84 9.96
N SER A 185 0.24 40.14 9.23
CA SER A 185 1.64 40.56 9.12
C SER A 185 2.05 40.41 7.66
N ALA A 186 2.42 41.55 7.10
CA ALA A 186 2.71 41.80 5.70
C ALA A 186 3.95 41.03 5.21
N ALA A 187 3.90 40.70 3.92
CA ALA A 187 5.05 40.35 3.10
C ALA A 187 6.05 41.54 3.01
N PRO A 188 7.29 41.28 2.57
CA PRO A 188 7.54 41.38 1.12
C PRO A 188 8.51 40.32 0.54
N PRO A 189 8.34 39.87 -0.72
CA PRO A 189 9.45 39.51 -1.61
C PRO A 189 9.84 40.76 -2.46
N PRO A 190 10.82 40.73 -3.39
CA PRO A 190 11.92 39.80 -3.67
C PRO A 190 13.30 40.50 -3.70
N ALA A 191 14.41 39.77 -3.57
CA ALA A 191 15.73 40.27 -3.96
C ALA A 191 16.22 39.54 -5.22
N SER A 192 16.00 40.18 -6.36
CA SER A 192 16.79 39.94 -7.57
C SER A 192 18.07 40.77 -7.49
N SER A 193 19.21 40.13 -7.62
CA SER A 193 20.51 40.71 -7.99
C SER A 193 21.24 39.55 -8.65
N GLY A 194 21.53 39.50 -9.94
CA GLY A 194 21.89 40.50 -10.93
C GLY A 194 23.02 39.83 -11.74
N PRO A 195 23.08 39.93 -13.08
CA PRO A 195 24.03 39.16 -13.89
C PRO A 195 25.38 39.87 -13.95
N LEU A 196 26.48 39.13 -13.77
CA LEU A 196 27.82 39.62 -14.12
C LEU A 196 28.38 38.80 -15.29
N LYS A 197 28.32 39.42 -16.47
CA LYS A 197 29.21 39.15 -17.61
C LYS A 197 30.63 39.57 -17.25
N LEU A 198 31.61 38.73 -17.62
CA LEU A 198 33.01 39.01 -17.99
C LEU A 198 33.50 37.64 -18.53
N LYS A 199 33.75 37.35 -19.81
CA LYS A 199 34.47 38.01 -20.91
C LYS A 199 35.90 38.44 -20.54
N SER A 200 36.80 37.47 -20.67
CA SER A 200 38.23 37.57 -21.01
C SER A 200 38.54 36.23 -21.72
N HIS A 201 38.71 36.10 -23.04
CA HIS A 201 39.67 36.70 -23.97
C HIS A 201 41.12 36.71 -23.47
N SER A 202 42.01 36.29 -24.38
CA SER A 202 43.46 36.10 -24.27
C SER A 202 43.85 34.74 -23.69
N GLY A 203 44.65 33.90 -24.33
CA GLY A 203 45.53 34.03 -25.48
C GLY A 203 46.37 32.75 -25.50
N SER A 204 46.47 32.05 -26.62
CA SER A 204 47.59 32.14 -27.56
C SER A 204 48.60 31.00 -27.34
N ASP A 205 49.03 30.42 -28.47
CA ASP A 205 50.33 29.75 -28.68
C ASP A 205 50.53 28.36 -28.03
N HIS A 206 50.98 27.29 -28.70
CA HIS A 206 51.66 27.10 -29.98
C HIS A 206 51.69 25.58 -30.31
N PRO A 207 51.77 25.15 -31.58
CA PRO A 207 52.12 23.78 -31.99
C PRO A 207 53.63 23.64 -32.39
N ALA A 208 54.03 22.41 -32.73
CA ALA A 208 55.32 21.94 -33.32
C ALA A 208 56.31 21.31 -32.31
N ALA A 209 56.50 19.98 -32.33
CA ALA A 209 57.48 19.21 -33.15
C ALA A 209 58.90 19.23 -32.53
N PRO A 210 59.71 18.16 -32.67
CA PRO A 210 60.24 17.69 -33.96
C PRO A 210 59.68 16.35 -34.47
#